data_AF-A0A2S0WT25-F1
#
_entry.id   AF-A0A2S0WT25-F1
#
_cell.length_a   1.000
_cell.length_b   1.000
_cell.length_c   1.000
_cell.angle_alpha   90.00
_cell.angle_beta   90.00
_cell.angle_gamma   90.00
#
_symmetry.space_group_name_H-M   'P 1'
#
loop_
_entity.id
_entity.type
_entity.pdbx_description
1 polymer ?
#
loop_
_entity_poly.entity_id
_entity_poly.type
_entity_poly.pdbx_seq_one_letter_code
_entity_poly.pdbx_strand_id
1 'polypeptide(L)'
;MAGYKTTLAVLVAAVAVFGMTGCSASTDELVGHFETSAEQAEYECVETVPSQGSILALRSCQNDDGSELQFAVFDSVTSQRSGSASLASGTNPVTVGHDVWAVAGEDSAVVQSIAAELGSTESELESAVE
;
A
#
# COMPACT_ATOMS: atom_id res chain seq x y z
N MET A 1 -27.38 -22.78 42.86
CA MET A 1 -26.13 -22.47 42.15
C MET A 1 -26.22 -21.02 41.71
N ALA A 2 -25.27 -20.21 42.18
CA ALA A 2 -25.28 -18.77 42.06
C ALA A 2 -25.07 -18.32 40.61
N GLY A 3 -25.83 -17.31 40.20
CA GLY A 3 -25.66 -16.63 38.93
C GLY A 3 -24.53 -15.61 38.99
N TYR A 4 -23.91 -15.37 37.84
CA TYR A 4 -22.99 -14.26 37.64
C TYR A 4 -23.28 -13.64 36.27
N LYS A 5 -24.04 -12.53 36.30
CA LYS A 5 -23.97 -11.49 35.28
C LYS A 5 -22.64 -10.79 35.49
N THR A 6 -21.79 -10.74 34.48
CA THR A 6 -20.61 -9.86 34.49
C THR A 6 -20.52 -9.16 33.14
N THR A 7 -21.06 -7.94 33.15
CA THR A 7 -20.76 -6.87 32.21
C THR A 7 -19.26 -6.57 32.26
N LEU A 8 -18.59 -6.53 31.12
CA LEU A 8 -17.29 -5.87 30.97
C LEU A 8 -17.27 -5.16 29.62
N ALA A 9 -17.57 -3.87 29.69
CA ALA A 9 -17.22 -2.92 28.65
C ALA A 9 -15.70 -2.81 28.62
N VAL A 10 -15.09 -3.10 27.48
CA VAL A 10 -13.70 -2.73 27.22
C VAL A 10 -13.73 -1.68 26.12
N LEU A 11 -13.68 -0.43 26.57
CA LEU A 11 -13.34 0.75 25.79
C LEU A 11 -11.87 0.59 25.38
N VAL A 12 -11.62 0.19 24.14
CA VAL A 12 -10.27 0.28 23.55
C VAL A 12 -10.13 1.69 22.99
N ALA A 13 -9.72 2.61 23.86
CA ALA A 13 -9.17 3.89 23.43
C ALA A 13 -7.73 3.64 22.95
N ALA A 14 -7.56 3.40 21.66
CA ALA A 14 -6.24 3.40 21.03
C ALA A 14 -5.78 4.85 20.89
N VAL A 15 -4.91 5.28 21.80
CA VAL A 15 -4.17 6.53 21.68
C VAL A 15 -3.09 6.31 20.62
N ALA A 16 -3.34 6.78 19.39
CA ALA A 16 -2.30 6.84 18.36
C ALA A 16 -1.34 8.00 18.71
N VAL A 17 -0.12 7.63 19.06
CA VAL A 17 0.99 8.55 19.30
C VAL A 17 1.46 9.05 17.93
N PHE A 18 1.01 10.25 17.54
CA PHE A 18 1.52 10.95 16.35
C PHE A 18 2.92 11.51 16.66
N GLY A 19 3.93 10.64 16.52
CA GLY A 19 5.35 10.97 16.61
C GLY A 19 5.93 11.26 15.23
N MET A 20 6.51 12.44 15.06
CA MET A 20 7.14 12.98 13.84
C MET A 20 8.11 12.00 13.13
N THR A 21 7.56 11.15 12.27
CA THR A 21 8.26 10.26 11.31
C THR A 21 7.44 10.15 10.01
N GLY A 22 6.94 11.30 9.53
CA GLY A 22 5.88 11.37 8.51
C GLY A 22 6.19 10.83 7.11
N CYS A 23 7.39 10.30 6.84
CA CYS A 23 7.68 9.62 5.58
C CYS A 23 7.67 8.08 5.72
N SER A 24 8.12 7.54 6.87
CA SER A 24 8.16 6.08 7.07
C SER A 24 6.80 5.52 7.42
N ALA A 25 6.06 6.17 8.32
CA ALA A 25 4.72 5.73 8.70
C ALA A 25 3.75 5.67 7.50
N SER A 26 3.78 6.67 6.63
CA SER A 26 2.97 6.69 5.40
C SER A 26 3.40 5.62 4.40
N THR A 27 4.69 5.28 4.35
CA THR A 27 5.18 4.20 3.50
C THR A 27 4.68 2.84 3.98
N ASP A 28 4.82 2.57 5.29
CA ASP A 28 4.35 1.31 5.89
C ASP A 28 2.84 1.14 5.75
N GLU A 29 2.05 2.21 5.91
CA GLU A 29 0.59 2.16 5.78
C GLU A 29 0.15 1.91 4.33
N LEU A 30 0.78 2.58 3.35
CA LEU A 30 0.53 2.33 1.92
C LEU A 30 0.92 0.90 1.51
N VAL A 31 2.04 0.37 2.02
CA VAL A 31 2.45 -1.02 1.79
C VAL A 31 1.44 -2.00 2.37
N GLY A 32 1.00 -1.79 3.62
CA GLY A 32 0.03 -2.67 4.28
C GLY A 32 -1.33 -2.67 3.60
N HIS A 33 -1.80 -1.51 3.14
CA HIS A 33 -3.04 -1.42 2.35
C HIS A 33 -2.90 -2.11 0.99
N PHE A 34 -1.78 -1.89 0.29
CA PHE A 34 -1.52 -2.57 -0.98
C PHE A 34 -1.53 -4.09 -0.82
N GLU A 35 -0.80 -4.63 0.17
CA GLU A 35 -0.75 -6.08 0.44
C GLU A 35 -2.14 -6.63 0.77
N THR A 36 -2.91 -5.94 1.61
CA THR A 36 -4.28 -6.34 1.96
C THR A 36 -5.21 -6.37 0.75
N SER A 37 -5.14 -5.37 -0.14
CA SER A 37 -5.95 -5.34 -1.35
C SER A 37 -5.50 -6.38 -2.39
N ALA A 38 -4.19 -6.64 -2.48
CA ALA A 38 -3.63 -7.69 -3.32
C ALA A 38 -4.05 -9.10 -2.85
N GLU A 39 -3.97 -9.38 -1.55
CA GLU A 39 -4.40 -10.64 -0.95
C GLU A 39 -5.91 -10.89 -1.15
N GLN A 40 -6.74 -9.85 -1.03
CA GLN A 40 -8.17 -9.94 -1.33
C GLN A 40 -8.44 -10.25 -2.82
N ALA A 41 -7.51 -9.90 -3.70
CA ALA A 41 -7.53 -10.23 -5.12
C ALA A 41 -6.80 -11.55 -5.44
N GLU A 42 -6.49 -12.37 -4.42
CA GLU A 42 -5.84 -13.69 -4.53
C GLU A 42 -4.38 -13.62 -4.99
N TYR A 43 -3.68 -12.52 -4.72
CA TYR A 43 -2.23 -12.40 -4.93
C TYR A 43 -1.46 -12.65 -3.64
N GLU A 44 -0.35 -13.37 -3.73
CA GLU A 44 0.62 -13.54 -2.64
C GLU A 44 1.80 -12.59 -2.84
N CYS A 45 2.05 -11.73 -1.86
CA CYS A 45 3.08 -10.69 -1.94
C CYS A 45 4.39 -11.11 -1.28
N VAL A 46 5.50 -10.70 -1.88
CA VAL A 46 6.84 -10.79 -1.30
C VAL A 46 7.50 -9.42 -1.27
N GLU A 47 8.28 -9.19 -0.21
CA GLU A 47 9.17 -8.04 -0.15
C GLU A 47 10.32 -8.23 -1.15
N THR A 48 10.49 -7.24 -2.01
CA THR A 48 11.58 -7.21 -2.98
C THR A 48 12.57 -6.13 -2.57
N VAL A 49 13.86 -6.46 -2.56
CA VAL A 49 14.91 -5.46 -2.29
C VAL A 49 14.93 -4.44 -3.45
N PRO A 50 14.70 -3.15 -3.19
CA PRO A 50 14.77 -2.15 -4.25
C PRO A 50 16.19 -2.05 -4.79
N SER A 51 16.35 -2.22 -6.10
CA SER A 51 17.64 -2.09 -6.79
C SER A 51 18.04 -0.63 -7.05
N GLN A 52 17.11 0.30 -6.86
CA GLN A 52 17.29 1.74 -7.08
C GLN A 52 17.19 2.50 -5.76
N GLY A 53 18.16 3.38 -5.50
CA GLY A 53 18.23 4.13 -4.23
C GLY A 53 17.10 5.15 -4.01
N SER A 54 16.25 5.36 -5.01
CA SER A 54 15.10 6.27 -4.96
C SER A 54 13.77 5.56 -4.67
N ILE A 55 13.80 4.24 -4.44
CA ILE A 55 12.64 3.43 -4.07
C ILE A 55 12.77 3.10 -2.58
N LEU A 56 11.79 3.55 -1.79
CA LEU A 56 11.71 3.31 -0.35
C LEU A 56 11.15 1.92 -0.05
N ALA A 57 10.19 1.46 -0.84
CA ALA A 57 9.60 0.14 -0.71
C ALA A 57 9.26 -0.43 -2.10
N LEU A 58 9.48 -1.73 -2.27
CA LEU A 58 9.08 -2.48 -3.46
C LEU A 58 8.41 -3.78 -3.02
N ARG A 59 7.24 -4.05 -3.61
CA ARG A 59 6.50 -5.29 -3.44
C ARG A 59 6.23 -5.91 -4.80
N SER A 60 6.36 -7.22 -4.84
CA SER A 60 6.00 -8.02 -6.00
C SER A 60 5.04 -9.08 -5.51
N CYS A 61 3.88 -9.19 -6.15
CA CYS A 61 2.87 -10.17 -5.82
C CYS A 61 2.53 -10.99 -7.06
N GLN A 62 2.19 -12.25 -6.85
CA GLN A 62 1.78 -13.16 -7.91
C GLN A 62 0.59 -13.98 -7.45
N ASN A 63 -0.36 -14.24 -8.35
CA ASN A 63 -1.47 -15.14 -8.10
C ASN A 63 -1.18 -16.55 -8.68
N ASP A 64 -2.06 -17.52 -8.40
CA ASP A 64 -1.92 -18.91 -8.87
C ASP A 64 -1.91 -19.06 -10.40
N ASP A 65 -2.50 -18.11 -11.13
CA ASP A 65 -2.50 -18.06 -12.59
C ASP A 65 -1.17 -17.54 -13.17
N GLY A 66 -0.24 -17.12 -12.30
CA GLY A 66 1.05 -16.55 -12.67
C GLY A 66 1.00 -15.07 -13.04
N SER A 67 -0.13 -14.40 -12.83
CA SER A 67 -0.27 -12.96 -13.07
C SER A 67 0.51 -12.17 -12.02
N GLU A 68 1.25 -11.17 -12.45
CA GLU A 68 2.13 -10.35 -11.62
C GLU A 68 1.52 -8.98 -11.31
N LEU A 69 1.74 -8.55 -10.07
CA LEU A 69 1.44 -7.23 -9.57
C LEU A 69 2.69 -6.68 -8.89
N GLN A 70 2.99 -5.41 -9.10
CA GLN A 70 4.13 -4.72 -8.53
C GLN A 70 3.69 -3.40 -7.94
N PHE A 71 4.25 -3.07 -6.79
CA PHE A 71 4.00 -1.81 -6.10
C PHE A 71 5.31 -1.22 -5.63
N ALA A 72 5.48 0.08 -5.87
CA ALA A 72 6.65 0.81 -5.42
C ALA A 72 6.24 2.10 -4.72
N VAL A 73 6.93 2.39 -3.63
CA VAL A 73 6.94 3.71 -2.98
C VAL A 73 8.29 4.35 -3.24
N PHE A 74 8.28 5.58 -3.69
CA PHE A 74 9.43 6.37 -4.08
C PHE A 74 9.76 7.40 -3.00
N ASP A 75 11.00 7.88 -2.97
CA ASP A 75 11.42 8.93 -2.04
C ASP A 75 10.88 10.32 -2.40
N SER A 76 10.45 10.51 -3.66
CA SER A 76 9.89 11.76 -4.15
C SER A 76 9.04 11.58 -5.41
N VAL A 77 8.15 12.54 -5.69
CA VAL A 77 7.34 12.61 -6.93
C VAL A 77 8.23 12.62 -8.18
N THR A 78 9.43 13.21 -8.10
CA THR A 78 10.38 13.24 -9.23
C THR A 78 10.92 11.84 -9.52
N SER A 79 11.27 11.10 -8.47
CA SER A 79 11.69 9.69 -8.55
C SER A 79 10.56 8.80 -9.04
N GLN A 80 9.33 9.03 -8.59
CA GLN A 80 8.13 8.32 -9.07
C GLN A 80 7.92 8.54 -10.57
N ARG A 81 7.98 9.78 -11.06
CA ARG A 81 7.82 10.08 -12.51
C ARG A 81 8.89 9.45 -13.38
N SER A 82 10.12 9.35 -12.90
CA SER A 82 11.23 8.76 -13.65
C SER A 82 11.28 7.22 -13.53
N GLY A 83 10.91 6.68 -12.37
CA GLY A 83 10.99 5.25 -12.05
C GLY A 83 9.74 4.44 -12.39
N SER A 84 8.55 5.04 -12.40
CA SER A 84 7.29 4.34 -12.71
C SER A 84 7.25 3.75 -14.12
N ALA A 85 7.94 4.37 -15.09
CA ALA A 85 8.10 3.81 -16.42
C ALA A 85 8.87 2.48 -16.42
N SER A 86 9.74 2.24 -15.43
CA SER A 86 10.47 0.97 -15.31
C SER A 86 9.57 -0.17 -14.82
N LEU A 87 8.58 0.13 -13.96
CA LEU A 87 7.53 -0.82 -13.55
C LEU A 87 6.63 -1.22 -14.73
N ALA A 88 6.47 -0.33 -15.72
CA ALA A 88 5.60 -0.53 -16.89
C ALA A 88 6.19 -1.45 -17.98
N SER A 89 7.44 -1.93 -17.83
CA SER A 89 8.25 -2.50 -18.93
C SER A 89 7.71 -3.80 -19.56
N GLY A 90 6.55 -4.31 -19.14
CA GLY A 90 5.99 -5.60 -19.56
C GLY A 90 4.72 -5.58 -20.41
N THR A 91 4.06 -4.44 -20.67
CA THR A 91 2.66 -4.32 -21.20
C THR A 91 1.57 -4.30 -20.12
N ASN A 92 1.94 -3.86 -18.91
CA ASN A 92 1.06 -3.86 -17.75
C ASN A 92 0.50 -2.45 -17.51
N PRO A 93 -0.82 -2.27 -17.29
CA PRO A 93 -1.36 -1.01 -16.80
C PRO A 93 -0.59 -0.56 -15.54
N VAL A 94 -0.17 0.70 -15.56
CA VAL A 94 0.46 1.37 -14.42
C VAL A 94 -0.42 2.51 -13.99
N THR A 95 -0.78 2.52 -12.71
CA THR A 95 -1.41 3.66 -12.07
C THR A 95 -0.45 4.28 -11.09
N VAL A 96 -0.32 5.60 -11.19
CA VAL A 96 0.60 6.41 -10.42
C VAL A 96 -0.22 7.22 -9.42
N GLY A 97 0.13 7.12 -8.14
CA GLY A 97 -0.47 7.91 -7.07
C GLY A 97 -0.19 9.40 -7.20
N HIS A 98 -0.91 10.22 -6.44
CA HIS A 98 -0.72 11.68 -6.52
C HIS A 98 0.65 12.10 -5.98
N ASP A 99 1.15 11.41 -4.96
CA ASP A 99 2.45 11.68 -4.37
C ASP A 99 3.56 10.76 -4.88
N VAL A 100 3.78 9.65 -4.17
CA VAL A 100 5.06 8.94 -4.24
C VAL A 100 4.92 7.45 -4.47
N TRP A 101 3.77 6.94 -4.89
CA TRP A 101 3.61 5.50 -5.14
C TRP A 101 3.18 5.19 -6.57
N ALA A 102 3.42 3.97 -7.02
CA ALA A 102 2.88 3.45 -8.27
C ALA A 102 2.57 1.96 -8.12
N VAL A 103 1.51 1.53 -8.79
CA VAL A 103 1.11 0.13 -8.92
C VAL A 103 1.06 -0.26 -10.39
N ALA A 104 1.60 -1.43 -10.71
CA ALA A 104 1.67 -1.99 -12.05
C ALA A 104 1.25 -3.45 -12.00
N GLY A 105 0.47 -3.93 -12.97
CA GLY A 105 0.09 -5.35 -13.01
C GLY A 105 -0.59 -5.71 -14.30
N GLU A 106 -0.75 -7.00 -14.58
CA GLU A 106 -1.31 -7.47 -15.86
C GLU A 106 -2.82 -7.18 -15.99
N ASP A 107 -3.57 -7.24 -14.89
CA ASP A 107 -5.00 -6.98 -14.88
C ASP A 107 -5.32 -5.51 -14.56
N SER A 108 -5.82 -4.78 -15.57
CA SER A 108 -6.20 -3.37 -15.45
C SER A 108 -7.32 -3.07 -14.46
N ALA A 109 -8.24 -4.01 -14.23
CA ALA A 109 -9.33 -3.82 -13.29
C ALA A 109 -8.82 -3.95 -11.86
N VAL A 110 -7.95 -4.93 -11.60
CA VAL A 110 -7.26 -5.10 -10.31
C VAL A 110 -6.40 -3.88 -10.01
N VAL A 111 -5.56 -3.46 -10.95
CA VAL A 111 -4.69 -2.27 -10.81
C VAL A 111 -5.50 -1.01 -10.48
N GLN A 112 -6.61 -0.77 -11.18
CA GLN A 112 -7.46 0.40 -10.91
C GLN A 112 -8.19 0.31 -9.57
N SER A 113 -8.67 -0.88 -9.17
CA SER A 113 -9.32 -1.08 -7.88
C SER A 113 -8.35 -0.80 -6.73
N ILE A 114 -7.15 -1.39 -6.79
CA ILE A 114 -6.11 -1.19 -5.78
C ILE A 114 -5.67 0.27 -5.73
N ALA A 115 -5.47 0.91 -6.88
CA ALA A 115 -5.09 2.31 -6.94
C ALA A 115 -6.15 3.25 -6.34
N ALA A 116 -7.43 2.93 -6.50
CA ALA A 116 -8.51 3.72 -5.90
C ALA A 116 -8.53 3.61 -4.36
N GLU A 117 -8.24 2.42 -3.82
CA GLU A 117 -8.10 2.24 -2.37
C GLU A 117 -6.89 2.99 -1.83
N LEU A 118 -5.73 2.84 -2.48
CA LEU A 118 -4.50 3.54 -2.09
C LEU A 118 -4.64 5.06 -2.16
N GLY A 119 -5.32 5.60 -3.17
CA GLY A 119 -5.61 7.04 -3.26
C GLY A 119 -6.53 7.55 -2.15
N SER A 120 -7.41 6.69 -1.63
CA SER A 120 -8.24 7.03 -0.47
C SER A 120 -7.41 7.07 0.81
N THR A 121 -6.56 6.07 1.03
CA THR A 121 -5.59 6.02 2.14
C THR A 121 -4.64 7.23 2.12
N GLU A 122 -4.11 7.58 0.94
CA GLU A 122 -3.26 8.77 0.76
C GLU A 122 -3.98 10.05 1.23
N SER A 123 -5.24 10.23 0.81
CA SER A 123 -6.04 11.41 1.20
C SER A 123 -6.33 11.46 2.71
N GLU A 124 -6.53 10.31 3.36
CA GLU A 124 -6.72 10.21 4.81
C GLU A 124 -5.43 10.56 5.57
N LEU A 125 -4.29 10.06 5.07
CA LEU A 125 -2.97 10.36 5.61
C LEU A 125 -2.64 11.85 5.50
N GLU A 126 -2.90 12.48 4.35
CA GLU A 126 -2.71 13.93 4.16
C GLU A 126 -3.58 14.74 5.14
N SER A 127 -4.85 14.35 5.29
CA SER A 127 -5.79 15.03 6.20
C SER A 127 -5.42 14.88 7.68
N ALA A 128 -4.70 13.83 8.05
CA ALA A 128 -4.28 13.59 9.43
C ALA A 128 -3.05 14.42 9.87
N VAL A 129 -2.36 15.06 8.92
CA VAL A 129 -1.14 15.83 9.17
C VAL A 129 -1.41 17.35 9.28
N GLU A 130 -2.59 17.83 8.87
CA GLU A 130 -3.01 19.25 8.94
C GLU A 130 -3.50 19.73 10.33
#